data_AF-A0A969M5X6-F1
#
_entry.id   AF-A0A969M5X6-F1
#
_cell.length_a   1.000
_cell.length_b   1.000
_cell.length_c   1.000
_cell.angle_alpha   90.00
_cell.angle_beta   90.00
_cell.angle_gamma   90.00
#
_symmetry.space_group_name_H-M   'P 1'
#
loop_
_entity.id
_entity.type
_entity.pdbx_description
1 polymer ?
#
loop_
_entity_poly.entity_id
_entity_poly.type
_entity_poly.pdbx_seq_one_letter_code
_entity_poly.pdbx_strand_id
1 'polypeptide(L)'
;MKVAGTANSLTNKSSESRQIMEWLPDIAAWSDLIDRAAERNIFYSPGFALAAAGHLLQARAGNTIGIHHGGMLTGLFPGSLAGGPLPVWRALVHPYGPLSTPLVDGSALESTLASWLDAVAALRPRPRAIVLPLLAENGPVAQEMSRLLTRRGLSAVRLDAHD
;
A
#
# COMPACT_ATOMS: atom_id res chain seq x y z
N MET A 1 -9.16 -38.31 21.70
CA MET A 1 -7.74 -38.34 21.24
C MET A 1 -7.34 -36.91 20.90
N LYS A 2 -6.64 -36.23 21.82
CA LYS A 2 -6.12 -34.86 21.64
C LYS A 2 -4.83 -34.96 20.83
N VAL A 3 -4.78 -34.34 19.67
CA VAL A 3 -3.50 -34.08 19.00
C VAL A 3 -3.12 -32.64 19.32
N ALA A 4 -2.03 -32.52 20.07
CA ALA A 4 -1.37 -31.27 20.37
C ALA A 4 -0.83 -30.66 19.07
N GLY A 5 -1.24 -29.43 18.77
CA GLY A 5 -0.65 -28.60 17.72
C GLY A 5 0.52 -27.82 18.31
N THR A 6 1.71 -28.27 17.96
CA THR A 6 3.02 -27.70 18.24
C THR A 6 3.09 -26.19 17.93
N ALA A 7 3.66 -25.44 18.87
CA ALA A 7 4.04 -24.05 18.71
C ALA A 7 4.97 -23.91 17.49
N ASN A 8 4.51 -23.18 16.48
CA ASN A 8 5.34 -22.77 15.35
C ASN A 8 5.39 -21.24 15.38
N SER A 9 6.59 -20.72 15.64
CA SER A 9 6.92 -19.29 15.64
C SER A 9 6.67 -18.71 14.25
N LEU A 10 5.45 -18.23 14.00
CA LEU A 10 5.06 -17.52 12.79
C LEU A 10 5.29 -16.02 13.01
N THR A 11 6.22 -15.47 12.24
CA THR A 11 6.49 -14.04 12.10
C THR A 11 5.20 -13.23 12.07
N ASN A 12 5.00 -12.34 13.04
CA ASN A 12 3.78 -11.57 13.29
C ASN A 12 3.58 -10.47 12.23
N LYS A 13 3.46 -10.87 10.96
CA LYS A 13 3.24 -9.99 9.79
C LYS A 13 1.91 -10.38 9.16
N SER A 14 0.96 -9.46 9.13
CA SER A 14 -0.35 -9.66 8.48
C SER A 14 -0.64 -8.56 7.49
N SER A 15 -1.34 -8.91 6.41
CA SER A 15 -1.90 -7.95 5.45
C SER A 15 -3.42 -8.06 5.48
N GLU A 16 -4.09 -6.92 5.46
CA GLU A 16 -5.54 -6.87 5.28
C GLU A 16 -5.89 -5.94 4.12
N SER A 17 -7.04 -6.17 3.49
CA SER A 17 -7.55 -5.34 2.41
C SER A 17 -9.01 -5.02 2.69
N ARG A 18 -9.32 -3.73 2.82
CA ARG A 18 -10.68 -3.23 3.06
C ARG A 18 -10.87 -1.88 2.36
N GLN A 19 -12.10 -1.43 2.19
CA GLN A 19 -12.36 -0.12 1.57
C GLN A 19 -11.77 1.00 2.43
N ILE A 20 -11.37 2.11 1.83
CA ILE A 20 -10.71 3.19 2.58
C ILE A 20 -11.61 3.77 3.70
N MET A 21 -12.94 3.78 3.51
CA MET A 21 -13.89 4.22 4.52
C MET A 21 -13.95 3.28 5.74
N GLU A 22 -13.63 2.00 5.54
CA GLU A 22 -13.62 0.99 6.61
C GLU A 22 -12.39 1.12 7.52
N TRP A 23 -11.44 2.02 7.21
CA TRP A 23 -10.33 2.40 8.08
C TRP A 23 -10.69 3.46 9.12
N LEU A 24 -11.92 3.99 9.10
CA LEU A 24 -12.39 5.00 10.06
C LEU A 24 -12.15 4.60 11.55
N PRO A 25 -12.39 3.34 11.98
CA PRO A 25 -12.10 2.94 13.35
C PRO A 25 -10.61 3.01 13.74
N ASP A 26 -9.71 2.97 12.75
CA ASP A 26 -8.25 2.91 12.93
C ASP A 26 -7.56 4.25 12.63
N ILE A 27 -8.30 5.36 12.63
CA ILE A 27 -7.76 6.72 12.37
C ILE A 27 -6.54 7.02 13.23
N ALA A 28 -6.51 6.57 14.49
CA ALA A 28 -5.38 6.83 15.39
C ALA A 28 -4.10 6.16 14.86
N ALA A 29 -4.16 4.87 14.51
CA ALA A 29 -3.03 4.13 13.96
C ALA A 29 -2.60 4.65 12.58
N TRP A 30 -3.56 5.05 11.75
CA TRP A 30 -3.28 5.68 10.46
C TRP A 30 -2.62 7.06 10.61
N SER A 31 -3.11 7.90 11.52
CA SER A 31 -2.52 9.22 11.77
C SER A 31 -1.09 9.10 12.31
N ASP A 32 -0.90 8.21 13.27
CA ASP A 32 0.41 7.88 13.82
C ASP A 32 1.38 7.38 12.71
N LEU A 33 0.89 6.59 11.75
CA LEU A 33 1.70 6.14 10.60
C LEU A 33 2.19 7.31 9.74
N ILE A 34 1.41 8.37 9.57
CA ILE A 34 1.81 9.54 8.76
C ILE A 34 3.00 10.25 9.38
N ASP A 35 3.02 10.36 10.70
CA ASP A 35 4.07 11.08 11.42
C ASP A 35 5.42 10.36 11.31
N ARG A 36 5.40 9.02 11.26
CA ARG A 36 6.60 8.17 11.09
C ARG A 36 6.85 7.69 9.67
N ALA A 37 6.07 8.13 8.70
CA ALA A 37 6.22 7.68 7.32
C ALA A 37 7.56 8.13 6.73
N ALA A 38 8.21 7.25 5.96
CA ALA A 38 9.43 7.55 5.21
C ALA A 38 9.23 8.74 4.27
N GLU A 39 8.03 8.85 3.70
CA GLU A 39 7.58 9.99 2.88
C GLU A 39 6.17 10.38 3.28
N ARG A 40 5.95 11.68 3.46
CA ARG A 40 4.62 12.20 3.73
C ARG A 40 3.80 12.24 2.44
N ASN A 41 2.57 11.75 2.50
CA ASN A 41 1.57 11.98 1.47
C ASN A 41 0.29 12.55 2.11
N ILE A 42 0.12 13.87 2.04
CA ILE A 42 -1.03 14.55 2.65
C ILE A 42 -2.37 14.09 2.07
N PHE A 43 -2.38 13.63 0.81
CA PHE A 43 -3.57 13.10 0.15
C PHE A 43 -4.02 11.75 0.74
N TYR A 44 -3.11 11.06 1.41
CA TYR A 44 -3.42 9.86 2.20
C TYR A 44 -3.54 10.17 3.70
N SER A 45 -3.68 11.43 4.10
CA SER A 45 -4.11 11.73 5.47
C SER A 45 -5.57 11.30 5.69
N PRO A 46 -5.95 10.78 6.88
CA PRO A 46 -7.32 10.34 7.11
C PRO A 46 -8.36 11.40 6.76
N GLY A 47 -8.13 12.64 7.20
CA GLY A 47 -9.05 13.75 6.94
C GLY A 47 -9.26 14.00 5.43
N PHE A 48 -8.19 13.98 4.64
CA PHE A 48 -8.28 14.20 3.20
C PHE A 48 -8.85 12.98 2.48
N ALA A 49 -8.28 11.81 2.73
CA ALA A 49 -8.60 10.58 2.02
C ALA A 49 -10.04 10.12 2.26
N LEU A 50 -10.55 10.24 3.49
CA LEU A 50 -11.94 9.89 3.81
C LEU A 50 -12.92 10.90 3.19
N ALA A 51 -12.60 12.20 3.20
CA ALA A 51 -13.41 13.20 2.52
C ALA A 51 -13.45 12.96 1.00
N ALA A 52 -12.31 12.68 0.39
CA ALA A 52 -12.23 12.34 -1.03
C ALA A 52 -13.03 11.07 -1.35
N ALA A 53 -12.95 10.04 -0.51
CA ALA A 53 -13.71 8.81 -0.68
C ALA A 53 -15.23 9.02 -0.61
N GLY A 54 -15.70 9.82 0.35
CA GLY A 54 -17.11 10.12 0.54
C GLY A 54 -17.71 11.02 -0.55
N HIS A 55 -16.95 12.03 -1.01
CA HIS A 55 -17.51 13.09 -1.88
C HIS A 55 -17.07 12.99 -3.35
N LEU A 56 -15.85 12.55 -3.62
CA LEU A 56 -15.30 12.54 -4.99
C LEU A 56 -15.40 11.16 -5.63
N LEU A 57 -15.20 10.10 -4.84
CA LEU A 57 -15.11 8.73 -5.32
C LEU A 57 -16.41 7.94 -5.12
N GLN A 58 -17.45 8.57 -4.55
CA GLN A 58 -18.78 7.98 -4.32
C GLN A 58 -18.72 6.61 -3.62
N ALA A 59 -17.88 6.47 -2.57
CA ALA A 59 -17.64 5.22 -1.87
C ALA A 59 -17.11 4.04 -2.74
N ARG A 60 -16.69 4.30 -3.99
CA ARG A 60 -15.89 3.36 -4.82
C ARG A 60 -14.39 3.56 -4.61
N ALA A 61 -14.00 4.21 -3.53
CA ALA A 61 -12.61 4.40 -3.20
C ALA A 61 -11.93 3.03 -3.16
N GLY A 62 -10.82 2.90 -3.89
CA GLY A 62 -10.17 1.62 -4.10
C GLY A 62 -9.91 0.89 -2.78
N ASN A 63 -9.81 -0.43 -2.85
CA ASN A 63 -9.33 -1.23 -1.73
C ASN A 63 -8.04 -0.61 -1.18
N THR A 64 -7.85 -0.67 0.12
CA THR A 64 -6.64 -0.18 0.77
C THR A 64 -6.01 -1.37 1.45
N ILE A 65 -4.79 -1.70 1.03
CA ILE A 65 -4.03 -2.77 1.65
C ILE A 65 -3.29 -2.16 2.83
N GLY A 66 -3.55 -2.69 4.03
CA GLY A 66 -2.79 -2.39 5.23
C GLY A 66 -1.82 -3.49 5.55
N ILE A 67 -0.61 -3.13 5.95
CA ILE A 67 0.43 -4.06 6.41
C ILE A 67 0.66 -3.81 7.89
N HIS A 68 0.64 -4.89 8.66
CA HIS A 68 0.90 -4.86 10.09
C HIS A 68 2.12 -5.71 10.42
N HIS A 69 3.02 -5.16 11.24
CA HIS A 69 4.11 -5.91 11.87
C HIS A 69 3.98 -5.78 13.38
N GLY A 70 3.95 -6.90 14.09
CA GLY A 70 3.81 -6.89 15.55
C GLY A 70 2.48 -6.32 16.04
N GLY A 71 1.44 -6.30 15.20
CA GLY A 71 0.15 -5.66 15.48
C GLY A 71 0.11 -4.15 15.20
N MET A 72 1.22 -3.53 14.86
CA MET A 72 1.29 -2.11 14.49
C MET A 72 1.13 -1.95 12.99
N LEU A 73 0.31 -0.99 12.54
CA LEU A 73 0.17 -0.63 11.13
C LEU A 73 1.48 0.00 10.64
N THR A 74 2.24 -0.70 9.80
CA THR A 74 3.52 -0.22 9.26
C THR A 74 3.41 0.28 7.83
N GLY A 75 2.31 -0.02 7.13
CA GLY A 75 2.07 0.53 5.82
C GLY A 75 0.60 0.59 5.44
N LEU A 76 0.24 1.60 4.67
CA LEU A 76 -1.08 1.80 4.11
C LEU A 76 -0.95 2.14 2.62
N PHE A 77 -1.56 1.30 1.79
CA PHE A 77 -1.45 1.34 0.33
C PHE A 77 -2.85 1.45 -0.28
N PRO A 78 -3.39 2.68 -0.41
CA PRO A 78 -4.63 2.90 -1.14
C PRO A 78 -4.47 2.54 -2.63
N GLY A 79 -5.29 1.62 -3.12
CA GLY A 79 -5.25 1.18 -4.51
C GLY A 79 -5.93 -0.16 -4.76
N SER A 80 -6.53 -0.32 -5.93
CA SER A 80 -7.36 -1.48 -6.25
C SER A 80 -6.88 -2.22 -7.49
N LEU A 81 -7.42 -3.42 -7.69
CA LEU A 81 -7.39 -4.05 -9.00
C LEU A 81 -8.12 -3.16 -10.02
N ALA A 82 -7.53 -3.04 -11.19
CA ALA A 82 -8.03 -2.32 -12.35
C ALA A 82 -7.53 -3.03 -13.63
N GLY A 83 -7.92 -2.51 -14.80
CA GLY A 83 -7.48 -3.05 -16.10
C GLY A 83 -8.22 -4.34 -16.45
N GLY A 84 -9.10 -4.28 -17.45
CA GLY A 84 -10.06 -5.35 -17.77
C GLY A 84 -9.43 -6.73 -18.02
N PRO A 85 -9.08 -7.10 -19.27
CA PRO A 85 -8.47 -8.41 -19.54
C PRO A 85 -7.06 -8.58 -18.96
N LEU A 86 -6.36 -7.47 -18.72
CA LEU A 86 -5.03 -7.44 -18.12
C LEU A 86 -5.13 -6.82 -16.72
N PRO A 87 -5.26 -7.64 -15.65
CA PRO A 87 -5.41 -7.12 -14.30
C PRO A 87 -4.12 -6.43 -13.85
N VAL A 88 -4.26 -5.21 -13.36
CA VAL A 88 -3.19 -4.42 -12.73
C VAL A 88 -3.63 -3.98 -11.34
N TRP A 89 -2.71 -3.84 -10.41
CA TRP A 89 -2.97 -3.10 -9.18
C TRP A 89 -2.62 -1.64 -9.43
N ARG A 90 -3.56 -0.72 -9.19
CA ARG A 90 -3.35 0.71 -9.42
C ARG A 90 -3.55 1.47 -8.11
N ALA A 91 -2.56 2.28 -7.74
CA ALA A 91 -2.68 3.19 -6.61
C ALA A 91 -3.89 4.11 -6.77
N LEU A 92 -4.53 4.46 -5.65
CA LEU A 92 -5.65 5.36 -5.62
C LEU A 92 -5.16 6.80 -5.82
N VAL A 93 -5.39 7.34 -7.01
CA VAL A 93 -5.16 8.75 -7.33
C VAL A 93 -6.43 9.37 -7.89
N HIS A 94 -6.59 10.67 -7.71
CA HIS A 94 -7.71 11.45 -8.25
C HIS A 94 -7.26 12.88 -8.58
N PRO A 95 -8.06 13.69 -9.30
CA PRO A 95 -7.63 15.03 -9.77
C PRO A 95 -7.15 16.00 -8.68
N TYR A 96 -7.52 15.75 -7.42
CA TYR A 96 -7.14 16.56 -6.26
C TYR A 96 -6.15 15.85 -5.31
N GLY A 97 -5.77 14.61 -5.63
CA GLY A 97 -4.83 13.78 -4.88
C GLY A 97 -3.99 12.96 -5.87
N PRO A 98 -3.03 13.60 -6.56
CA PRO A 98 -2.36 13.01 -7.70
C PRO A 98 -1.19 12.08 -7.32
N LEU A 99 -0.64 12.20 -6.10
CA LEU A 99 0.54 11.45 -5.68
C LEU A 99 0.19 10.04 -5.24
N SER A 100 0.88 9.04 -5.80
CA SER A 100 0.70 7.63 -5.41
C SER A 100 1.61 7.15 -4.27
N THR A 101 2.54 7.98 -3.77
CA THR A 101 3.47 7.59 -2.71
C THR A 101 2.72 7.02 -1.51
N PRO A 102 2.88 5.72 -1.18
CA PRO A 102 2.17 5.09 -0.07
C PRO A 102 2.71 5.58 1.28
N LEU A 103 1.90 5.42 2.33
CA LEU A 103 2.37 5.65 3.69
C LEU A 103 3.08 4.39 4.16
N VAL A 104 4.38 4.50 4.44
CA VAL A 104 5.20 3.38 4.89
C VAL A 104 6.10 3.86 6.01
N ASP A 105 6.07 3.16 7.14
CA ASP A 105 6.92 3.43 8.30
C ASP A 105 8.40 3.45 7.89
N GLY A 106 9.09 4.56 8.18
CA GLY A 106 10.51 4.74 7.81
C GLY A 106 11.44 3.73 8.48
N SER A 107 11.12 3.26 9.68
CA SER A 107 11.91 2.27 10.41
C SER A 107 11.70 0.84 9.90
N ALA A 108 10.58 0.58 9.22
CA ALA A 108 10.20 -0.74 8.71
C ALA A 108 10.07 -0.77 7.17
N LEU A 109 10.61 0.22 6.47
CA LEU A 109 10.38 0.51 5.05
C LEU A 109 10.52 -0.73 4.16
N GLU A 110 11.70 -1.35 4.14
CA GLU A 110 11.99 -2.51 3.30
C GLU A 110 11.00 -3.66 3.59
N SER A 111 10.85 -4.01 4.86
CA SER A 111 10.06 -5.18 5.25
C SER A 111 8.56 -4.99 4.97
N THR A 112 8.08 -3.75 5.05
CA THR A 112 6.69 -3.40 4.78
C THR A 112 6.40 -3.42 3.29
N LEU A 113 7.28 -2.83 2.47
CA LEU A 113 7.17 -2.87 1.02
C LEU A 113 7.24 -4.32 0.49
N ALA A 114 8.12 -5.15 1.06
CA ALA A 114 8.20 -6.57 0.75
C ALA A 114 6.86 -7.29 1.03
N SER A 115 6.27 -7.09 2.22
CA SER A 115 4.98 -7.66 2.58
C SER A 115 3.84 -7.17 1.70
N TRP A 116 3.86 -5.90 1.29
CA TRP A 116 2.89 -5.37 0.35
C TRP A 116 3.00 -6.00 -1.04
N LEU A 117 4.21 -6.16 -1.58
CA LEU A 117 4.42 -6.87 -2.85
C LEU A 117 3.88 -8.30 -2.81
N ASP A 118 4.07 -9.00 -1.68
CA ASP A 118 3.53 -10.35 -1.46
C ASP A 118 2.00 -10.34 -1.39
N ALA A 119 1.40 -9.38 -0.68
CA ALA A 119 -0.04 -9.19 -0.59
C ALA A 119 -0.67 -8.91 -1.97
N VAL A 120 -0.06 -8.03 -2.76
CA VAL A 120 -0.50 -7.74 -4.13
C VAL A 120 -0.39 -8.96 -5.03
N ALA A 121 0.69 -9.74 -4.94
CA ALA A 121 0.86 -10.98 -5.71
C ALA A 121 -0.15 -12.07 -5.33
N ALA A 122 -0.68 -12.03 -4.10
CA ALA A 122 -1.69 -12.95 -3.60
C ALA A 122 -3.12 -12.62 -4.06
N LEU A 123 -3.38 -11.41 -4.58
CA LEU A 123 -4.70 -10.99 -5.05
C LEU A 123 -5.26 -11.90 -6.16
N ARG A 124 -6.59 -11.88 -6.31
CA ARG A 124 -7.32 -12.62 -7.35
C ARG A 124 -8.31 -11.68 -8.06
N PRO A 125 -8.26 -11.56 -9.41
CA PRO A 125 -7.22 -12.09 -10.29
C PRO A 125 -5.82 -11.54 -9.93
N ARG A 126 -4.77 -12.31 -10.22
CA ARG A 126 -3.39 -11.90 -9.90
C ARG A 126 -2.97 -10.73 -10.79
N PRO A 127 -2.58 -9.57 -10.23
CA PRO A 127 -2.03 -8.46 -10.99
C PRO A 127 -0.82 -8.88 -11.83
N ARG A 128 -0.77 -8.37 -13.06
CA ARG A 128 0.38 -8.51 -13.96
C ARG A 128 1.33 -7.32 -13.88
N ALA A 129 0.85 -6.20 -13.38
CA ALA A 129 1.65 -5.00 -13.12
C ALA A 129 1.09 -4.23 -11.91
N ILE A 130 1.95 -3.37 -11.36
CA ILE A 130 1.62 -2.38 -10.34
C ILE A 130 1.84 -1.03 -10.99
N VAL A 131 0.84 -0.15 -10.90
CA VAL A 131 0.90 1.21 -11.46
C VAL A 131 0.83 2.21 -10.31
N LEU A 132 1.88 3.03 -10.20
CA LEU A 132 2.06 4.06 -9.18
C LEU A 132 2.21 5.44 -9.87
N PRO A 133 1.11 6.12 -10.22
CA PRO A 133 1.17 7.41 -10.91
C PRO A 133 1.83 8.47 -10.04
N LEU A 134 2.74 9.28 -10.60
CA LEU A 134 3.37 10.40 -9.89
C LEU A 134 3.99 10.01 -8.53
N LEU A 135 4.60 8.82 -8.48
CA LEU A 135 5.46 8.42 -7.36
C LEU A 135 6.71 9.31 -7.38
N ALA A 136 7.12 9.83 -6.21
CA ALA A 136 8.33 10.63 -6.09
C ALA A 136 9.58 9.80 -6.49
N GLU A 137 10.22 10.14 -7.61
CA GLU A 137 11.25 9.28 -8.21
C GLU A 137 12.49 9.07 -7.35
N ASN A 138 12.89 10.11 -6.62
CA ASN A 138 14.09 10.10 -5.79
C ASN A 138 13.78 9.90 -4.31
N GLY A 139 12.52 9.63 -3.95
CA GLY A 139 12.10 9.38 -2.57
C GLY A 139 12.57 8.02 -2.04
N PRO A 140 12.70 7.85 -0.71
CA PRO A 140 13.12 6.59 -0.10
C PRO A 140 12.23 5.40 -0.48
N VAL A 141 10.92 5.60 -0.69
CA VAL A 141 10.00 4.55 -1.16
C VAL A 141 10.37 4.08 -2.56
N ALA A 142 10.58 5.00 -3.51
CA ALA A 142 10.94 4.63 -4.88
C ALA A 142 12.32 3.93 -4.96
N GLN A 143 13.28 4.41 -4.17
CA GLN A 143 14.60 3.80 -4.07
C GLN A 143 14.53 2.38 -3.49
N GLU A 144 13.81 2.18 -2.38
CA GLU A 144 13.72 0.86 -1.76
C GLU A 144 12.85 -0.11 -2.58
N MET A 145 11.79 0.39 -3.23
CA MET A 145 11.02 -0.39 -4.20
C MET A 145 11.92 -0.89 -5.33
N SER A 146 12.77 -0.03 -5.89
CA SER A 146 13.69 -0.40 -6.96
C SER A 146 14.64 -1.51 -6.52
N ARG A 147 15.23 -1.39 -5.32
CA ARG A 147 16.09 -2.45 -4.74
C ARG A 147 15.35 -3.76 -4.55
N LEU A 148 14.15 -3.72 -3.97
CA LEU A 148 13.30 -4.89 -3.74
C LEU A 148 12.93 -5.60 -5.04
N LEU A 149 12.55 -4.84 -6.07
CA LEU A 149 12.20 -5.38 -7.38
C LEU A 149 13.42 -6.06 -8.03
N THR A 150 14.58 -5.43 -8.02
CA THR A 150 15.82 -6.03 -8.54
C THR A 150 16.16 -7.34 -7.81
N ARG A 151 16.08 -7.38 -6.47
CA ARG A 151 16.31 -8.60 -5.68
C ARG A 151 15.34 -9.74 -6.02
N ARG A 152 14.13 -9.39 -6.46
CA ARG A 152 13.07 -10.35 -6.84
C ARG A 152 13.07 -10.70 -8.33
N GLY A 153 14.05 -10.22 -9.11
CA GLY A 153 14.09 -10.42 -10.56
C GLY A 153 12.96 -9.72 -11.31
N LEU A 154 12.41 -8.66 -10.72
CA LEU A 154 11.36 -7.81 -11.30
C LEU A 154 11.98 -6.48 -11.77
N SER A 155 11.28 -5.80 -12.68
CA SER A 155 11.71 -4.51 -13.22
C SER A 155 10.70 -3.41 -12.90
N ALA A 156 11.20 -2.20 -12.62
CA ALA A 156 10.41 -0.98 -12.66
C ALA A 156 10.61 -0.29 -14.02
N VAL A 157 9.55 0.27 -14.57
CA VAL A 157 9.59 1.07 -15.80
C VAL A 157 9.01 2.45 -15.47
N ARG A 158 9.71 3.50 -15.91
CA ARG A 158 9.20 4.88 -15.84
C ARG A 158 8.39 5.15 -17.10
N LEU A 159 7.21 5.71 -16.91
CA LEU A 159 6.31 6.13 -17.98
C LEU A 159 6.20 7.64 -17.91
N ASP A 160 6.21 8.31 -19.06
CA ASP A 160 6.06 9.76 -19.18
C ASP A 160 7.06 10.57 -18.31
N ALA A 161 8.30 10.10 -18.21
CA ALA A 161 9.37 10.86 -17.56
C ALA A 161 9.69 12.12 -18.39
N HIS A 162 9.76 13.27 -17.71
CA HIS A 162 10.14 14.55 -18.31
C HIS A 162 11.50 14.97 -17.74
N ASP A 163 12.45 15.26 -18.64
CA ASP A 163 13.80 15.74 -18.32
C ASP A 163 13.82 17.22 -17.91
#